data_AF-A0A4Y4X8P5-F1
#
_entry.id   AF-A0A4Y4X8P5-F1
#
_cell.length_a   1.000
_cell.length_b   1.000
_cell.length_c   1.000
_cell.angle_alpha   90.00
_cell.angle_beta   90.00
_cell.angle_gamma   90.00
#
_symmetry.space_group_name_H-M   'P 1'
#
loop_
_entity.id
_entity.type
_entity.pdbx_description
1 polymer ?
#
loop_
_entity_poly.entity_id
_entity_poly.type
_entity_poly.pdbx_seq_one_letter_code
_entity_poly.pdbx_strand_id
1 'polypeptide(L)'
;NETMHLVFSIKDKPDEETMQGLLHSTWESLKIRLPEYKFALVPHAHQDHAHIHCFINKTNQLTRRRLRFKGHEDCKEFFNELRSEFAYRLNDHLLSEEYLYVNEPKLKELDNIKQQLQDLEKEEKALEQIKSPQ
;
A
#
# COMPACT_ATOMS: atom_id res chain seq x y z
N ASN A 1 -14.73 -22.04 8.96
CA ASN A 1 -14.01 -21.51 7.78
C ASN A 1 -13.64 -20.08 8.07
N GLU A 2 -12.37 -19.79 8.35
CA GLU A 2 -11.92 -18.41 8.50
C GLU A 2 -11.42 -17.91 7.16
N THR A 3 -12.06 -16.87 6.66
CA THR A 3 -11.72 -16.11 5.45
C THR A 3 -10.55 -15.17 5.77
N MET A 4 -9.67 -14.90 4.81
CA MET A 4 -8.67 -13.83 4.96
C MET A 4 -9.29 -12.53 4.47
N HIS A 5 -9.39 -11.53 5.35
CA HIS A 5 -9.89 -10.20 5.02
C HIS A 5 -8.73 -9.24 4.82
N LEU A 6 -8.66 -8.66 3.63
CA LEU A 6 -7.70 -7.63 3.25
C LEU A 6 -8.45 -6.32 2.96
N VAL A 7 -7.78 -5.19 3.15
CA VAL A 7 -8.28 -3.88 2.75
C VAL A 7 -7.24 -3.22 1.86
N PHE A 8 -7.66 -2.82 0.67
CA PHE A 8 -6.85 -2.05 -0.28
C PHE A 8 -7.37 -0.62 -0.25
N SER A 9 -6.50 0.35 0.01
CA SER A 9 -6.92 1.74 0.21
C SER A 9 -5.87 2.71 -0.30
N ILE A 10 -6.33 3.87 -0.77
CA ILE A 10 -5.52 5.04 -1.10
C ILE A 10 -6.01 6.24 -0.30
N LYS A 11 -5.23 7.32 -0.26
CA LYS A 11 -5.56 8.51 0.55
C LYS A 11 -6.62 9.38 -0.11
N ASP A 12 -6.80 9.22 -1.40
CA ASP A 12 -7.72 9.96 -2.25
C ASP A 12 -9.17 9.73 -1.83
N LYS A 13 -9.99 10.73 -2.11
CA LYS A 13 -11.42 10.64 -1.87
C LYS A 13 -12.05 9.68 -2.88
N PRO A 14 -13.13 8.99 -2.51
CA PRO A 14 -13.84 8.14 -3.44
C PRO A 14 -14.63 8.97 -4.45
N ASP A 15 -14.08 9.15 -5.65
CA ASP A 15 -14.81 9.51 -6.87
C ASP A 15 -14.92 8.32 -7.82
N GLU A 16 -15.67 8.47 -8.91
CA GLU A 16 -15.94 7.36 -9.84
C GLU A 16 -14.68 6.82 -10.51
N GLU A 17 -13.79 7.69 -11.00
CA GLU A 17 -12.56 7.29 -11.69
C GLU A 17 -11.59 6.62 -10.70
N THR A 18 -11.39 7.24 -9.55
CA THR A 18 -10.58 6.71 -8.46
C THR A 18 -11.08 5.34 -8.00
N MET A 19 -12.39 5.17 -7.80
CA MET A 19 -12.96 3.90 -7.36
C MET A 19 -12.91 2.82 -8.45
N GLN A 20 -13.07 3.17 -9.72
CA GLN A 20 -12.91 2.24 -10.83
C GLN A 20 -11.46 1.76 -10.94
N GLY A 21 -10.50 2.67 -10.88
CA GLY A 21 -9.08 2.32 -10.88
C GLY A 21 -8.70 1.48 -9.68
N LEU A 22 -9.12 1.89 -8.49
CA LEU A 22 -8.87 1.13 -7.27
C LEU A 22 -9.44 -0.29 -7.32
N LEU A 23 -10.67 -0.46 -7.81
CA LEU A 23 -11.29 -1.77 -7.97
C LEU A 23 -10.55 -2.63 -9.00
N HIS A 24 -10.21 -2.05 -10.15
CA HIS A 24 -9.49 -2.73 -11.23
C HIS A 24 -8.11 -3.19 -10.75
N SER A 25 -7.31 -2.28 -10.17
CA SER A 25 -5.98 -2.60 -9.65
C SER A 25 -6.04 -3.65 -8.54
N THR A 26 -7.04 -3.58 -7.64
CA THR A 26 -7.24 -4.61 -6.60
C THR A 26 -7.51 -5.99 -7.22
N TRP A 27 -8.38 -6.06 -8.23
CA TRP A 27 -8.72 -7.32 -8.89
C TRP A 27 -7.52 -7.95 -9.60
N GLU A 28 -6.79 -7.15 -10.38
CA GLU A 28 -5.57 -7.58 -11.10
C GLU A 28 -4.51 -8.11 -10.14
N SER A 29 -4.20 -7.36 -9.06
CA SER A 29 -3.19 -7.79 -8.10
C SER A 29 -3.54 -9.12 -7.44
N LEU A 30 -4.82 -9.34 -7.11
CA LEU A 30 -5.27 -10.62 -6.55
C LEU A 30 -5.23 -11.75 -7.58
N LYS A 31 -5.57 -11.48 -8.85
CA LYS A 31 -5.47 -12.47 -9.92
C LYS A 31 -4.02 -12.92 -10.15
N ILE A 32 -3.06 -12.02 -10.05
CA ILE A 32 -1.64 -12.30 -10.29
C ILE A 32 -0.99 -12.95 -9.08
N ARG A 33 -1.24 -12.43 -7.87
CA ARG A 33 -0.60 -12.94 -6.64
C ARG A 33 -1.31 -14.15 -6.04
N LEU A 34 -2.61 -14.31 -6.28
CA LEU A 34 -3.45 -15.35 -5.70
C LEU A 34 -4.37 -16.03 -6.76
N PRO A 35 -3.86 -16.48 -7.93
CA PRO A 35 -4.68 -17.00 -9.02
C PRO A 35 -5.55 -18.21 -8.63
N GLU A 36 -5.08 -18.99 -7.66
CA GLU A 36 -5.68 -20.25 -7.24
C GLU A 36 -6.73 -20.08 -6.12
N TYR A 37 -7.00 -18.86 -5.67
CA TYR A 37 -7.91 -18.57 -4.57
C TYR A 37 -9.14 -17.80 -5.04
N LYS A 38 -10.31 -18.18 -4.53
CA LYS A 38 -11.54 -17.43 -4.77
C LYS A 38 -11.59 -16.23 -3.83
N PHE A 39 -12.06 -15.10 -4.32
CA PHE A 39 -12.22 -13.89 -3.52
C PHE A 39 -13.49 -13.14 -3.90
N ALA A 40 -13.96 -12.30 -2.98
CA ALA A 40 -15.04 -11.33 -3.19
C ALA A 40 -14.53 -9.93 -2.85
N LEU A 41 -14.92 -8.93 -3.65
CA LEU A 41 -14.55 -7.53 -3.48
C LEU A 41 -15.79 -6.72 -3.11
N VAL A 42 -15.65 -5.82 -2.15
CA VAL A 42 -16.70 -4.90 -1.71
C VAL A 42 -16.13 -3.48 -1.72
N PRO A 43 -16.46 -2.67 -2.74
CA PRO A 43 -16.04 -1.28 -2.80
C PRO A 43 -16.82 -0.44 -1.79
N HIS A 44 -16.12 0.39 -1.02
CA HIS A 44 -16.73 1.34 -0.10
C HIS A 44 -16.37 2.77 -0.51
N ALA A 45 -17.38 3.54 -0.90
CA ALA A 45 -17.25 4.91 -1.39
C ALA A 45 -17.77 5.98 -0.41
N HIS A 46 -18.12 5.60 0.82
CA HIS A 46 -18.78 6.49 1.80
C HIS A 46 -17.85 7.02 2.90
N GLN A 47 -16.55 6.77 2.81
CA GLN A 47 -15.56 7.22 3.81
C GLN A 47 -14.63 8.27 3.20
N ASP A 48 -13.86 8.95 4.05
CA ASP A 48 -12.90 9.99 3.64
C ASP A 48 -11.81 9.46 2.68
N HIS A 49 -11.62 8.14 2.63
CA HIS A 49 -10.62 7.47 1.81
C HIS A 49 -11.24 6.33 0.99
N ALA A 50 -10.89 6.28 -0.29
CA ALA A 50 -11.26 5.21 -1.20
C ALA A 50 -10.64 3.88 -0.75
N HIS A 51 -11.47 2.86 -0.52
CA HIS A 51 -11.01 1.53 -0.15
C HIS A 51 -11.91 0.39 -0.62
N ILE A 52 -11.31 -0.78 -0.82
CA ILE A 52 -11.95 -2.04 -1.22
C ILE A 52 -11.71 -3.07 -0.12
N HIS A 53 -12.78 -3.63 0.43
CA HIS A 53 -12.68 -4.82 1.26
C HIS A 53 -12.59 -6.05 0.37
N CYS A 54 -11.60 -6.91 0.64
CA CYS A 54 -11.39 -8.16 -0.09
C CYS A 54 -11.48 -9.35 0.87
N PHE A 55 -12.34 -10.31 0.55
CA PHE A 55 -12.56 -11.52 1.31
C PHE A 55 -12.05 -12.73 0.51
N ILE A 56 -10.93 -13.31 0.93
CA ILE A 56 -10.27 -14.41 0.25
C ILE A 56 -10.64 -15.73 0.94
N ASN A 57 -11.19 -16.66 0.16
CA ASN A 57 -11.30 -18.04 0.60
C ASN A 57 -9.89 -18.63 0.67
N LYS A 58 -9.43 -18.92 1.89
CA LYS A 58 -8.08 -19.47 2.14
C LYS A 58 -7.88 -20.87 1.57
N THR A 59 -8.89 -21.54 1.04
CA THR A 59 -8.75 -22.88 0.46
C THR A 59 -8.36 -22.76 -1.00
N ASN A 60 -7.17 -23.27 -1.32
CA ASN A 60 -6.69 -23.35 -2.68
C ASN A 60 -7.62 -24.21 -3.55
N GLN A 61 -7.99 -23.73 -4.72
CA GLN A 61 -8.95 -24.41 -5.59
C GLN A 61 -8.42 -25.73 -6.16
N LEU A 62 -7.11 -25.80 -6.42
CA LEU A 62 -6.46 -26.95 -7.03
C LEU A 62 -6.04 -27.98 -5.98
N THR A 63 -5.26 -27.55 -4.98
CA THR A 63 -4.67 -28.47 -4.00
C THR A 63 -5.57 -28.76 -2.82
N ARG A 64 -6.66 -28.00 -2.64
CA ARG A 64 -7.55 -28.02 -1.46
C ARG A 64 -6.85 -27.74 -0.12
N ARG A 65 -5.57 -27.35 -0.16
CA ARG A 65 -4.82 -26.94 1.03
C ARG A 65 -5.20 -25.52 1.42
N ARG A 66 -5.13 -25.22 2.72
CA ARG A 66 -5.39 -23.87 3.23
C ARG A 66 -4.12 -23.03 3.12
N LEU A 67 -4.26 -21.78 2.69
CA LEU A 67 -3.24 -20.74 2.79
C LEU A 67 -2.86 -20.56 4.26
N ARG A 68 -1.59 -20.80 4.55
CA ARG A 68 -0.96 -20.66 5.85
C ARG A 68 0.46 -20.17 5.62
N PHE A 69 0.87 -19.18 6.41
CA PHE A 69 2.25 -18.73 6.40
C PHE A 69 3.08 -19.68 7.27
N LYS A 70 4.27 -20.05 6.79
CA LYS A 70 5.21 -20.90 7.53
C LYS A 70 5.83 -20.17 8.73
N GLY A 71 5.94 -18.85 8.63
CA GLY A 71 6.51 -18.00 9.66
C GLY A 71 6.35 -16.52 9.32
N HIS A 72 6.97 -15.68 10.14
CA HIS A 72 6.89 -14.23 10.00
C HIS A 72 7.41 -13.72 8.65
N GLU A 73 8.55 -14.24 8.17
CA GLU A 73 9.15 -13.74 6.93
C GLU A 73 8.30 -14.06 5.70
N ASP A 74 7.73 -15.26 5.63
CA ASP A 74 6.79 -15.68 4.57
C ASP A 74 5.53 -14.80 4.54
N CYS A 75 5.00 -14.44 5.72
CA CYS A 75 3.89 -13.49 5.83
C CYS A 75 4.29 -12.09 5.31
N LYS A 76 5.46 -11.61 5.71
CA LYS A 76 5.99 -10.30 5.32
C LYS A 76 6.24 -10.22 3.81
N GLU A 77 6.87 -11.24 3.24
CA GLU A 77 7.13 -11.36 1.80
C GLU A 77 5.81 -11.33 1.02
N PHE A 78 4.84 -12.17 1.41
CA PHE A 78 3.51 -12.18 0.81
C PHE A 78 2.87 -10.79 0.76
N PHE A 79 2.86 -10.06 1.89
CA PHE A 79 2.27 -8.73 1.93
C PHE A 79 3.08 -7.68 1.17
N ASN A 80 4.40 -7.80 1.13
CA ASN A 80 5.25 -6.88 0.38
C ASN A 80 5.04 -7.05 -1.12
N GLU A 81 5.04 -8.29 -1.62
CA GLU A 81 4.77 -8.56 -3.03
C GLU A 81 3.38 -8.11 -3.43
N LEU A 82 2.37 -8.36 -2.59
CA LEU A 82 1.00 -7.91 -2.85
C LEU A 82 0.88 -6.38 -2.89
N ARG A 83 1.57 -5.67 -1.98
CA ARG A 83 1.62 -4.20 -2.01
C ARG A 83 2.36 -3.66 -3.22
N SER A 84 3.48 -4.26 -3.60
CA SER A 84 4.25 -3.84 -4.76
C SER A 84 3.46 -4.06 -6.06
N GLU A 85 2.79 -5.20 -6.21
CA GLU A 85 1.92 -5.46 -7.35
C GLU A 85 0.77 -4.47 -7.39
N PHE A 86 0.13 -4.20 -6.24
CA PHE A 86 -0.96 -3.24 -6.16
C PHE A 86 -0.53 -1.81 -6.52
N ALA A 87 0.62 -1.36 -6.01
CA ALA A 87 1.19 -0.07 -6.35
C ALA A 87 1.47 0.04 -7.87
N TYR A 88 2.07 -1.00 -8.46
CA TYR A 88 2.30 -1.07 -9.90
C TYR A 88 1.00 -0.94 -10.70
N ARG A 89 -0.04 -1.71 -10.35
CA ARG A 89 -1.35 -1.66 -11.03
C ARG A 89 -2.10 -0.35 -10.82
N LEU A 90 -1.94 0.30 -9.67
CA LEU A 90 -2.52 1.62 -9.44
C LEU A 90 -1.85 2.67 -10.33
N ASN A 91 -0.52 2.68 -10.40
CA ASN A 91 0.22 3.64 -11.23
C ASN A 91 -0.10 3.49 -12.72
N ASP A 92 -0.19 2.24 -13.19
CA ASP A 92 -0.54 1.93 -14.58
C ASP A 92 -1.95 2.42 -14.95
N HIS A 93 -2.88 2.41 -14.00
CA HIS A 93 -4.26 2.80 -14.24
C HIS A 93 -4.53 4.30 -14.03
N LEU A 94 -4.00 4.88 -12.95
CA LEU A 94 -4.29 6.27 -12.58
C LEU A 94 -3.42 7.30 -13.31
N LEU A 95 -2.33 6.87 -13.97
CA LEU A 95 -1.49 7.63 -14.94
C LEU A 95 -1.14 9.08 -14.56
N SER A 96 -1.21 9.48 -13.28
CA SER A 96 -0.85 10.83 -12.86
C SER A 96 0.62 10.86 -12.44
N GLU A 97 1.43 11.68 -13.11
CA GLU A 97 2.82 11.97 -12.71
C GLU A 97 2.92 12.55 -11.28
N GLU A 98 1.80 13.06 -10.75
CA GLU A 98 1.72 13.69 -9.42
C GLU A 98 1.75 12.67 -8.26
N TYR A 99 1.37 11.41 -8.49
CA TYR A 99 1.26 10.39 -7.44
C TYR A 99 1.82 9.03 -7.89
N LEU A 100 3.14 8.85 -7.78
CA LEU A 100 3.74 7.52 -7.90
C LEU A 100 3.56 6.75 -6.60
N TYR A 101 2.66 5.78 -6.60
CA TYR A 101 2.53 4.83 -5.49
C TYR A 101 3.74 3.91 -5.48
N VAL A 102 4.49 3.92 -4.39
CA VAL A 102 5.64 3.02 -4.18
C VAL A 102 5.45 2.28 -2.87
N ASN A 103 5.74 0.98 -2.90
CA ASN A 103 5.87 0.20 -1.68
C ASN A 103 7.22 0.50 -1.03
N GLU A 104 7.34 1.67 -0.39
CA GLU A 104 8.57 2.04 0.29
C GLU A 104 8.76 1.18 1.56
N PRO A 105 9.87 0.44 1.68
CA PRO A 105 10.19 -0.20 2.94
C PRO A 105 10.40 0.89 4.00
N LYS A 106 9.70 0.77 5.13
CA LYS A 106 9.94 1.63 6.30
C LYS A 106 11.32 1.31 6.87
N LEU A 107 12.34 2.00 6.41
CA LEU A 107 13.69 1.94 6.93
C LEU A 107 13.81 2.92 8.08
N LYS A 108 13.70 2.41 9.32
CA LYS A 108 13.87 3.24 10.54
C LYS A 108 15.16 4.06 10.53
N GLU A 109 16.23 3.51 9.95
CA GLU A 109 17.51 4.21 9.80
C GLU A 109 17.41 5.40 8.85
N LEU A 110 16.65 5.27 7.76
CA LEU A 110 16.42 6.35 6.81
C LEU A 110 15.53 7.45 7.42
N ASP A 111 14.53 7.07 8.22
CA ASP A 111 13.70 8.02 8.98
C ASP A 111 14.55 8.79 10.02
N ASN A 112 15.44 8.09 10.72
CA ASN A 112 16.37 8.72 11.68
C ASN A 112 17.33 9.70 10.98
N ILE A 113 17.87 9.33 9.81
CA ILE A 113 18.74 10.21 9.02
C ILE A 113 17.96 11.45 8.54
N LYS A 114 16.72 11.27 8.05
CA LYS A 114 15.86 12.40 7.65
C LYS A 114 15.60 13.35 8.81
N GLN A 115 15.35 12.82 10.01
CA GLN A 115 15.14 13.65 11.20
C GLN A 115 16.40 14.45 11.57
N GLN A 116 17.57 13.81 11.56
CA GLN A 116 18.84 14.47 11.84
C GLN A 116 19.16 15.59 10.85
N LEU A 117 18.86 15.39 9.56
CA LEU A 117 19.03 16.43 8.54
C LEU A 117 18.13 17.64 8.81
N GLN A 118 16.86 17.42 9.17
CA GLN A 118 15.94 18.51 9.50
C GLN A 118 16.38 19.31 10.73
N ASP A 119 16.98 18.64 11.71
CA ASP A 119 17.46 19.31 12.93
C ASP A 119 18.70 20.17 12.61
N LEU A 120 19.61 19.68 11.77
CA LEU A 120 20.76 20.45 11.29
C LEU A 120 20.35 21.67 10.46
N GLU A 121 19.36 21.55 9.56
CA GLU A 121 18.84 22.69 8.77
C GLU A 121 18.24 23.79 9.66
N LYS A 122 17.61 23.42 10.78
CA LYS A 122 17.08 24.39 11.75
C LYS A 122 18.20 25.08 12.51
N GLU A 123 19.23 24.33 12.92
CA GLU A 123 20.42 24.89 13.58
C GLU A 123 21.15 25.87 12.66
N GLU A 124 21.35 25.52 11.38
CA GLU A 124 21.97 26.39 10.38
C GLU A 124 21.21 27.71 10.23
N LYS A 125 19.88 27.65 10.04
CA LYS A 125 19.03 28.85 9.96
C LYS A 125 19.07 29.70 11.23
N ALA A 126 19.13 29.08 12.40
CA ALA A 126 19.25 29.81 13.66
C ALA A 126 20.61 30.54 13.77
N LEU A 127 21.69 29.90 13.31
CA LEU A 127 23.03 30.47 13.29
C LEU A 127 23.18 31.61 12.26
N GLU A 128 22.51 31.52 11.11
CA GLU A 128 22.46 32.60 10.12
C GLU A 128 21.76 33.85 10.68
N GLN A 129 20.65 33.68 11.41
CA GLN A 129 19.95 34.79 12.06
C GLN A 129 20.79 35.48 13.15
N ILE A 130 21.69 34.74 13.81
CA ILE A 130 22.62 35.30 14.80
C ILE A 130 23.79 36.04 14.12
N LYS A 131 24.19 35.63 12.91
CA LYS A 131 25.30 36.23 12.14
C LYS A 131 24.91 37.46 11.31
N SER A 132 23.63 37.79 11.23
CA SER A 132 23.15 39.06 10.64
C SER A 132 22.65 40.04 11.71
N PRO A 133 23.52 40.61 12.57
CA PRO A 133 23.15 41.82 13.28
C PRO A 133 23.15 43.01 12.31
N GLN A 134 22.17 43.90 12.47
CA GLN A 134 22.07 45.21 11.80
C GLN A 134 23.36 46.03 11.92
#